data_AF-A0A0B1S1T0-F1
#
_entry.id   AF-A0A0B1S1T0-F1
#
_cell.length_a   1.000
_cell.length_b   1.000
_cell.length_c   1.000
_cell.angle_alpha   90.00
_cell.angle_beta   90.00
_cell.angle_gamma   90.00
#
_symmetry.space_group_name_H-M   'P 1'
#
loop_
_entity.id
_entity.type
_entity.pdbx_description
1 polymer ?
#
loop_
_entity_poly.entity_id
_entity_poly.type
_entity_poly.pdbx_seq_one_letter_code
_entity_poly.pdbx_strand_id
1 'polypeptide(L)'
;LSSPNFQTKSVGIYLKPVTPVRNGETSYALAVVNKNVLEVKKVQFSLKALGIHKGAQYNVRDLWTGEDRGTVDYTYIFSFELRPTSAVMLKLTLV
;
A
#
# COMPACT_ATOMS: atom_id res chain seq x y z
N LEU A 1 9.90 14.46 -6.30
CA LEU A 1 9.57 13.72 -5.05
C LEU A 1 9.70 12.23 -5.35
N SER A 2 10.75 11.59 -4.87
CA SER A 2 10.99 10.15 -5.07
C SER A 2 10.15 9.35 -4.07
N SER A 3 9.31 8.45 -4.57
CA SER A 3 8.60 7.47 -3.75
C SER A 3 9.58 6.53 -3.04
N PRO A 4 9.40 6.26 -1.73
CA PRO A 4 10.17 5.21 -1.07
C PRO A 4 9.81 3.85 -1.69
N ASN A 5 10.83 3.14 -2.20
CA ASN A 5 10.70 1.82 -2.81
C ASN A 5 11.34 0.78 -1.89
N PHE A 6 10.53 -0.12 -1.32
CA PHE A 6 11.01 -1.30 -0.61
C PHE A 6 10.99 -2.48 -1.58
N GLN A 7 12.17 -2.94 -1.98
CA GLN A 7 12.34 -4.02 -2.94
C GLN A 7 13.06 -5.18 -2.27
N THR A 8 12.41 -6.35 -2.24
CA THR A 8 13.14 -7.61 -2.17
C THR A 8 13.40 -8.08 -3.61
N LYS A 9 14.26 -9.09 -3.82
CA LYS A 9 14.58 -9.58 -5.19
C LYS A 9 13.31 -9.81 -6.05
N SER A 10 12.21 -10.25 -5.43
CA SER A 10 10.98 -10.58 -6.14
C SER A 10 9.74 -9.73 -5.81
N VAL A 11 9.72 -8.95 -4.72
CA VAL A 11 8.55 -8.10 -4.41
C VAL A 11 8.91 -6.63 -4.48
N GLY A 12 8.10 -5.86 -5.21
CA GLY A 12 8.14 -4.40 -5.18
C GLY A 12 6.93 -3.83 -4.46
N ILE A 13 7.18 -2.92 -3.51
CA ILE A 13 6.15 -2.10 -2.87
C ILE A 13 6.34 -0.66 -3.35
N TYR A 14 5.27 -0.07 -3.89
CA TYR A 14 5.26 1.28 -4.44
C TYR A 14 4.19 2.11 -3.73
N LEU A 15 4.58 3.30 -3.29
CA LEU A 15 3.68 4.26 -2.66
C LEU A 15 3.73 5.58 -3.43
N LYS A 16 2.58 6.05 -3.92
CA LYS A 16 2.48 7.30 -4.68
C LYS A 16 1.49 8.26 -4.01
N PRO A 17 1.91 9.49 -3.66
CA PRO A 17 0.99 10.54 -3.23
C PRO A 17 -0.09 10.81 -4.29
N VAL A 18 -1.35 10.92 -3.87
CA VAL A 18 -2.51 11.23 -4.71
C VAL A 18 -3.49 12.17 -4.00
N THR A 19 -4.42 12.76 -4.75
CA THR A 19 -5.50 13.57 -4.19
C THR A 19 -6.60 12.69 -3.56
N PRO A 20 -7.34 13.18 -2.55
CA PRO A 20 -7.22 14.52 -1.94
C PRO A 20 -6.05 14.66 -0.96
N VAL A 21 -5.63 15.91 -0.76
CA VAL A 21 -4.72 16.34 0.33
C VAL A 21 -5.59 17.02 1.39
N ARG A 22 -5.38 16.73 2.68
CA ARG A 22 -6.10 17.33 3.81
C ARG A 22 -5.11 17.78 4.87
N ASN A 23 -5.20 19.04 5.31
CA ASN A 23 -4.33 19.61 6.36
C ASN A 23 -2.82 19.41 6.12
N GLY A 24 -2.39 19.42 4.85
CA GLY A 24 -0.98 19.17 4.47
C GLY A 24 -0.59 17.70 4.39
N GLU A 25 -1.47 16.76 4.74
CA GLU A 25 -1.28 15.33 4.55
C GLU A 25 -1.85 14.88 3.21
N THR A 26 -1.26 13.85 2.59
CA THR A 26 -1.68 13.34 1.28
C THR A 26 -2.36 11.97 1.39
N SER A 27 -3.35 11.73 0.53
CA SER A 27 -3.81 10.38 0.24
C SER A 27 -2.74 9.63 -0.56
N TYR A 28 -2.82 8.30 -0.62
CA TYR A 28 -1.84 7.48 -1.33
C TYR A 28 -2.48 6.41 -2.22
N ALA A 29 -1.83 6.11 -3.34
CA ALA A 29 -1.98 4.84 -4.05
C ALA A 29 -0.85 3.91 -3.62
N LEU A 30 -1.20 2.68 -3.24
CA LEU A 30 -0.27 1.63 -2.82
C LEU A 30 -0.37 0.48 -3.82
N ALA A 31 0.76 0.05 -4.38
CA ALA A 31 0.85 -1.14 -5.19
C ALA A 31 1.87 -2.12 -4.59
N VAL A 32 1.50 -3.39 -4.49
CA VAL A 32 2.39 -4.48 -4.07
C VAL A 32 2.42 -5.51 -5.19
N VAL A 33 3.61 -5.73 -5.75
CA VAL A 33 3.79 -6.52 -6.98
C VAL A 33 4.71 -7.69 -6.71
N ASN A 34 4.24 -8.90 -7.00
CA ASN A 34 5.09 -10.08 -7.06
C ASN A 34 5.66 -10.23 -8.48
N LYS A 35 6.96 -9.96 -8.62
CA LYS A 35 7.73 -10.10 -9.86
C LYS A 35 8.27 -11.54 -10.05
N ASN A 36 8.08 -12.43 -9.07
CA ASN A 36 8.42 -13.84 -9.23
C ASN A 36 7.45 -14.51 -10.21
N VAL A 37 7.98 -15.34 -11.10
CA VAL A 37 7.19 -16.02 -12.16
C VAL A 37 6.71 -17.41 -11.75
N LEU A 38 7.20 -17.98 -10.64
CA LEU A 38 6.87 -19.34 -10.17
C LEU A 38 6.26 -19.38 -8.77
N GLU A 39 6.70 -18.50 -7.88
CA GLU A 39 6.44 -18.61 -6.44
C GLU A 39 5.40 -17.62 -5.94
N VAL A 40 4.53 -18.10 -5.06
CA VAL A 40 3.69 -17.26 -4.22
C VAL A 40 4.57 -16.50 -3.23
N LYS A 41 4.29 -15.20 -3.03
CA LYS A 41 4.99 -14.38 -2.04
C LYS A 41 4.03 -13.89 -0.96
N LYS A 42 4.38 -14.18 0.29
CA LYS A 42 3.71 -13.65 1.48
C LYS A 42 4.46 -12.41 1.93
N VAL A 43 3.76 -11.29 2.09
CA VAL A 43 4.36 -10.01 2.44
C VAL A 43 3.55 -9.33 3.52
N GLN A 44 4.27 -8.79 4.51
CA GLN A 44 3.71 -8.01 5.59
C GLN A 44 4.49 -6.71 5.79
N PHE A 45 3.78 -5.60 5.95
CA PHE A 45 4.36 -4.31 6.28
C PHE A 45 3.31 -3.40 6.91
N SER A 46 3.77 -2.43 7.69
CA SER A 46 2.93 -1.33 8.17
C SER A 46 3.10 -0.08 7.31
N LEU A 47 2.11 0.81 7.33
CA LEU A 47 2.24 2.12 6.70
C LEU A 47 3.41 2.94 7.29
N LYS A 48 3.67 2.78 8.60
CA LYS A 48 4.85 3.31 9.28
C LYS A 48 6.15 2.88 8.61
N ALA A 49 6.27 1.61 8.24
CA ALA A 49 7.47 1.10 7.57
C ALA A 49 7.65 1.72 6.17
N LEU A 50 6.57 2.19 5.53
CA LEU A 50 6.60 2.88 4.25
C LEU A 50 6.87 4.39 4.36
N GLY A 51 7.12 4.92 5.57
CA GLY A 51 7.38 6.33 5.79
C GLY A 51 6.14 7.18 6.03
N ILE A 52 4.96 6.58 6.22
CA ILE A 52 3.75 7.31 6.64
C ILE A 52 3.80 7.48 8.17
N HIS A 53 3.74 8.73 8.62
CA HIS A 53 3.94 9.08 10.02
C HIS A 53 2.63 9.17 10.83
N LYS A 54 2.75 9.44 12.13
CA LYS A 54 1.65 9.55 13.10
C LYS A 54 0.67 10.66 12.71
N GLY A 55 -0.62 10.43 12.97
CA GLY A 55 -1.68 11.46 12.89
C GLY A 55 -2.79 11.11 11.90
N ALA A 56 -2.44 10.51 10.78
CA ALA A 56 -3.35 10.20 9.69
C ALA A 56 -4.11 8.86 9.88
N GLN A 57 -5.39 8.86 9.55
CA GLN A 57 -6.17 7.64 9.28
C GLN A 57 -6.54 7.59 7.80
N TYR A 58 -6.63 6.38 7.24
CA TYR A 58 -6.93 6.18 5.84
C TYR A 58 -8.08 5.19 5.67
N ASN A 59 -9.11 5.57 4.92
CA ASN A 59 -10.03 4.61 4.34
C ASN A 59 -9.31 3.85 3.21
N VAL A 60 -9.39 2.53 3.25
CA VAL A 60 -8.67 1.64 2.33
C VAL A 60 -9.66 1.08 1.32
N ARG A 61 -9.40 1.28 0.03
CA ARG A 61 -10.19 0.71 -1.05
C ARG A 61 -9.34 -0.14 -1.97
N ASP A 62 -9.78 -1.36 -2.26
CA ASP A 62 -9.22 -2.18 -3.32
C ASP A 62 -9.61 -1.60 -4.69
N LEU A 63 -8.62 -1.31 -5.52
CA LEU A 63 -8.84 -0.70 -6.84
C LEU A 63 -9.15 -1.71 -7.95
N TRP A 64 -8.94 -3.01 -7.70
CA TRP A 64 -9.32 -4.07 -8.62
C TRP A 64 -10.78 -4.49 -8.42
N THR A 65 -11.21 -4.69 -7.18
CA THR A 65 -12.56 -5.16 -6.86
C THR A 65 -13.53 -4.03 -6.53
N GLY A 66 -13.00 -2.86 -6.17
CA GLY A 66 -13.80 -1.74 -5.67
C GLY A 66 -14.20 -1.87 -4.20
N GLU A 67 -13.81 -2.95 -3.51
CA GLU A 67 -14.12 -3.26 -2.12
C GLU A 67 -13.54 -2.22 -1.15
N ASP A 68 -14.36 -1.75 -0.20
CA ASP A 68 -13.91 -0.96 0.94
C ASP A 68 -13.46 -1.90 2.07
N ARG A 69 -12.23 -1.72 2.54
CA ARG A 69 -11.58 -2.54 3.56
C ARG A 69 -11.54 -1.85 4.93
N GLY A 70 -12.25 -0.74 5.08
CA GLY A 70 -12.35 0.04 6.31
C GLY A 70 -11.24 1.06 6.52
N THR A 71 -11.22 1.64 7.72
CA THR A 71 -10.27 2.67 8.11
C THR A 71 -9.10 2.08 8.88
N VAL A 72 -7.88 2.48 8.53
CA VAL A 72 -6.63 2.03 9.17
C VAL A 72 -5.77 3.21 9.61
N ASP A 73 -4.96 2.99 10.65
CA ASP A 73 -3.93 3.94 11.06
C ASP A 73 -2.53 3.53 10.55
N TYR A 74 -1.54 4.39 10.81
CA TYR A 74 -0.16 4.18 10.39
C TYR A 74 0.50 2.89 10.96
N THR A 75 -0.04 2.30 12.02
CA THR A 75 0.47 1.05 12.63
C THR A 75 -0.14 -0.21 12.04
N TYR A 76 -1.25 -0.10 11.30
CA TYR A 76 -1.92 -1.25 10.69
C TYR A 76 -0.96 -2.05 9.81
N ILE A 77 -1.01 -3.36 9.95
CA ILE A 77 -0.18 -4.30 9.19
C ILE A 77 -0.98 -4.84 8.02
N PHE A 78 -0.57 -4.47 6.81
CA PHE A 78 -1.05 -5.14 5.60
C PHE A 78 -0.41 -6.51 5.49
N SER A 79 -1.21 -7.53 5.16
CA SER A 79 -0.76 -8.89 4.90
C SER A 79 -1.33 -9.36 3.56
N PHE A 80 -0.46 -9.71 2.63
CA PHE A 80 -0.85 -10.19 1.30
C PHE A 80 -0.20 -11.53 0.98
N GLU A 81 -0.97 -12.40 0.33
CA GLU A 81 -0.47 -13.56 -0.39
C GLU A 81 -0.61 -13.29 -1.90
N LEU A 82 0.52 -13.08 -2.57
CA LEU A 82 0.58 -12.69 -3.98
C LEU A 82 0.97 -13.89 -4.83
N ARG A 83 0.12 -14.28 -5.77
CA ARG A 83 0.43 -15.30 -6.78
C ARG A 83 1.59 -14.85 -7.68
N PRO A 84 2.23 -15.76 -8.42
CA PRO A 84 3.26 -15.38 -9.39
C PRO A 84 2.73 -14.32 -10.37
N THR A 85 3.55 -13.33 -10.68
CA THR A 85 3.21 -12.21 -11.59
C THR A 85 1.97 -11.39 -11.22
N SER A 86 1.49 -11.46 -9.96
CA SER A 86 0.28 -10.75 -9.52
C SER A 86 0.58 -9.43 -8.82
N ALA A 87 -0.44 -8.58 -8.69
CA ALA A 87 -0.37 -7.34 -7.95
C ALA A 87 -1.64 -7.08 -7.14
N VAL A 88 -1.48 -6.38 -6.02
CA VAL A 88 -2.57 -5.71 -5.29
C VAL A 88 -2.41 -4.21 -5.50
N MET A 89 -3.53 -3.51 -5.71
CA MET A 89 -3.56 -2.06 -5.84
C MET A 89 -4.63 -1.48 -4.92
N LEU A 90 -4.22 -0.63 -4.00
CA LEU A 90 -5.10 0.00 -3.00
C LEU A 90 -5.06 1.51 -3.13
N LYS A 91 -6.19 2.16 -2.85
CA LYS A 91 -6.26 3.58 -2.54
C LYS A 91 -6.41 3.76 -1.03
N LEU A 92 -5.52 4.55 -0.45
CA LEU A 92 -5.54 5.01 0.93
C LEU A 92 -6.02 6.46 0.92
N THR A 93 -7.31 6.68 1.18
CA THR A 93 -7.90 8.04 1.19
C THR A 93 -7.87 8.58 2.60
N LEU A 94 -7.27 9.75 2.80
CA LEU A 94 -7.29 10.42 4.11
C LEU A 94 -8.72 10.62 4.61
N VAL A 95 -8.93 10.28 5.88
CA VAL A 95 -10.15 10.56 6.64
C VAL A 95 -9.98 11.86 7.40
#